data_AF-A0A7Z2Q2Z0-F1
#
_entry.id   AF-A0A7Z2Q2Z0-F1
#
_cell.length_a   1.000
_cell.length_b   1.000
_cell.length_c   1.000
_cell.angle_alpha   90.00
_cell.angle_beta   90.00
_cell.angle_gamma   90.00
#
_symmetry.space_group_name_H-M   'P 1'
#
loop_
_entity.id
_entity.type
_entity.pdbx_description
1 polymer ?
#
loop_
_entity_poly.entity_id
_entity_poly.type
_entity_poly.pdbx_seq_one_letter_code
_entity_poly.pdbx_strand_id
1 'polypeptide(L)' 'MARSWANEGMNAGGPGIGVVVVWRHHVGIITGQTSDGQWIVHSGNDGGAVRTRARSLARAIAFRRV' A
#
# COMPACT_ATOMS: atom_id res chain seq x y z
N MET A 1 -4.36 2.83 13.99
CA MET A 1 -4.88 1.57 13.40
C MET A 1 -4.77 1.67 11.88
N ALA A 2 -4.39 0.63 11.14
CA ALA A 2 -4.12 0.78 9.70
C ALA A 2 -5.31 1.37 8.90
N ARG A 3 -6.54 0.92 9.13
CA ARG A 3 -7.74 1.43 8.44
C ARG A 3 -7.98 2.94 8.55
N SER A 4 -7.48 3.64 9.58
CA SER A 4 -7.70 5.08 9.69
C SER A 4 -7.00 5.86 8.58
N TRP A 5 -5.92 5.31 8.02
CA TRP A 5 -5.22 5.87 6.87
C TRP A 5 -6.10 6.01 5.62
N ALA A 6 -7.23 5.30 5.53
CA ALA A 6 -8.16 5.42 4.41
C ALA A 6 -8.79 6.83 4.29
N ASN A 7 -8.77 7.61 5.37
CA ASN A 7 -9.32 8.97 5.41
C ASN A 7 -8.25 10.06 5.25
N GLU A 8 -6.96 9.70 5.21
CA GLU A 8 -5.85 10.64 5.14
C GLU A 8 -5.61 11.13 3.71
N GLY A 9 -5.18 12.38 3.57
CA GLY A 9 -4.88 12.99 2.27
C GLY A 9 -6.04 12.92 1.28
N MET A 10 -5.73 12.69 0.00
CA MET A 10 -6.72 12.64 -1.09
C MET A 10 -6.84 11.23 -1.70
N ASN A 11 -8.01 10.92 -2.28
CA ASN A 11 -8.20 9.67 -3.03
C ASN A 11 -7.25 9.64 -4.23
N ALA A 12 -6.45 8.59 -4.36
CA ALA A 12 -5.47 8.46 -5.44
C ALA A 12 -6.08 7.98 -6.77
N GLY A 13 -7.33 7.49 -6.77
CA GLY A 13 -8.00 6.91 -7.93
C GLY A 13 -7.61 5.45 -8.22
N GLY A 14 -6.51 4.96 -7.65
CA GLY A 14 -6.02 3.60 -7.83
C GLY A 14 -4.57 3.42 -7.38
N PRO A 15 -3.97 2.24 -7.64
CA PRO A 15 -2.57 1.98 -7.34
C PRO A 15 -1.63 2.77 -8.25
N GLY A 16 -0.47 3.12 -7.71
CA GLY A 16 0.61 3.80 -8.44
C GLY A 16 1.80 4.06 -7.55
N ILE A 17 2.98 4.30 -8.12
CA ILE A 17 4.18 4.62 -7.34
C ILE A 17 3.94 5.89 -6.50
N GLY A 18 4.32 5.86 -5.23
CA GLY A 18 4.08 6.92 -4.26
C GLY A 18 2.70 6.87 -3.60
N VAL A 19 1.80 6.00 -4.05
CA VAL A 19 0.46 5.86 -3.45
C VAL A 19 0.53 5.02 -2.19
N VAL A 20 -0.12 5.51 -1.13
CA VAL A 20 -0.37 4.74 0.09
C VAL A 20 -1.52 3.78 -0.16
N VAL A 21 -1.25 2.47 -0.06
CA VAL A 21 -2.26 1.42 -0.10
C VAL A 21 -2.66 1.03 1.32
N VAL A 22 -3.97 0.97 1.56
CA VAL A 22 -4.54 0.69 2.88
C VAL A 22 -5.34 -0.61 2.83
N TRP A 23 -5.04 -1.53 3.74
CA TRP A 23 -5.87 -2.68 4.09
C TRP A 23 -6.49 -2.47 5.47
N ARG A 24 -7.51 -3.27 5.82
CA ARG A 24 -8.15 -3.19 7.16
C ARG A 24 -7.15 -3.21 8.32
N HIS A 25 -6.08 -4.02 8.19
CA HIS A 25 -5.10 -4.26 9.26
C HIS A 25 -3.65 -3.98 8.85
N HIS A 26 -3.40 -3.44 7.66
CA HIS A 26 -2.05 -3.14 7.17
C HIS A 26 -2.04 -1.86 6.32
N VAL A 27 -0.91 -1.18 6.25
CA VAL A 27 -0.70 0.00 5.39
C VAL A 27 0.71 -0.03 4.83
N GLY A 28 0.88 0.48 3.62
CA GLY A 28 2.19 0.60 2.99
C GLY A 28 2.18 1.60 1.84
N ILE A 29 3.37 1.94 1.34
CA ILE A 29 3.53 2.78 0.15
C ILE A 29 3.98 1.92 -1.03
N ILE A 30 3.34 2.12 -2.18
CA ILE A 30 3.75 1.47 -3.42
C ILE A 30 5.01 2.18 -3.92
N THR A 31 6.08 1.42 -4.13
CA THR A 31 7.41 1.95 -4.51
C THR A 31 7.82 1.57 -5.92
N GLY A 32 7.12 0.60 -6.52
CA GLY A 32 7.43 0.13 -7.86
C GLY A 32 6.47 -0.96 -8.31
N GLN A 33 6.74 -1.47 -9.50
CA GLN A 33 6.06 -2.64 -10.05
C GLN A 33 7.13 -3.56 -10.65
N THR A 34 6.99 -4.86 -10.44
CA THR A 34 7.85 -5.86 -11.08
C THR A 34 7.53 -5.94 -12.59
N SER A 35 8.41 -6.55 -13.38
CA SER A 35 8.22 -6.69 -14.83
C SER A 35 6.99 -7.53 -15.21
N ASP A 36 6.54 -8.43 -14.31
CA ASP A 36 5.32 -9.23 -14.44
C ASP A 36 4.07 -8.53 -13.86
N GLY A 37 4.17 -7.26 -13.46
CA GLY A 37 3.02 -6.43 -13.07
C GLY A 37 2.64 -6.47 -11.59
N GLN A 38 3.40 -7.15 -10.73
CA GLN A 38 3.15 -7.16 -9.29
C GLN A 38 3.61 -5.86 -8.63
N TRP A 39 2.77 -5.30 -7.76
CA TRP A 39 3.11 -4.08 -7.05
C TRP A 39 4.10 -4.34 -5.91
N ILE A 40 5.16 -3.54 -5.85
CA ILE A 40 6.16 -3.55 -4.78
C ILE A 40 5.71 -2.57 -3.71
N VAL A 41 5.56 -3.07 -2.49
CA VAL A 41 5.09 -2.27 -1.35
C VAL A 41 6.19 -2.22 -0.30
N HIS A 42 6.52 -1.01 0.15
CA HIS A 42 7.32 -0.76 1.33
C HIS A 42 6.40 -0.58 2.54
N SER A 43 6.57 -1.37 3.58
CA SER A 43 5.74 -1.28 4.79
C SER A 43 6.40 -1.85 6.03
N GLY A 44 6.02 -1.32 7.19
CA GLY A 44 6.40 -1.83 8.51
C GLY A 44 5.48 -2.93 9.00
N ASN A 45 5.96 -3.72 9.98
CA ASN A 45 5.29 -4.90 10.53
C ASN A 45 4.77 -5.88 9.44
N ASP A 46 5.39 -5.88 8.27
CA ASP A 46 5.17 -6.91 7.28
C ASP A 46 5.86 -8.16 7.84
N GLY A 47 5.09 -9.04 8.50
CA GLY A 47 5.63 -10.23 9.17
C GLY A 47 6.68 -9.90 10.23
N GLY A 48 6.42 -8.90 11.07
CA GLY A 48 7.31 -8.49 12.16
C GLY A 48 8.52 -7.63 11.77
N ALA A 49 8.63 -7.24 10.49
CA ALA A 49 9.76 -6.45 10.00
C ALA A 49 9.33 -5.33 9.04
N VAL A 50 10.23 -4.41 8.76
CA VAL A 50 10.12 -3.50 7.62
C VAL A 50 10.56 -4.24 6.38
N ARG A 51 9.73 -4.28 5.33
CA ARG A 51 10.03 -4.98 4.07
C ARG A 51 9.62 -4.15 2.86
N THR A 52 10.38 -4.31 1.78
CA THR A 52 10.03 -3.84 0.43
C THR A 52 9.95 -5.08 -0.46
N ARG A 53 8.75 -5.46 -0.89
CA ARG A 53 8.56 -6.66 -1.71
C ARG A 53 7.27 -6.62 -2.53
N ALA A 54 7.18 -7.49 -3.52
CA ALA A 54 5.94 -7.73 -4.24
C ALA A 54 4.84 -8.17 -3.27
N ARG A 55 3.66 -7.57 -3.40
CA ARG A 55 2.51 -7.85 -2.54
C ARG A 55 1.21 -7.67 -3.30
N SER A 56 0.26 -8.58 -3.06
CA SER A 56 -1.08 -8.46 -3.61
C SER A 56 -1.81 -7.25 -3.04
N LEU A 57 -2.42 -6.45 -3.91
CA LEU A 57 -3.32 -5.35 -3.53
C LEU A 57 -4.76 -5.80 -3.34
N ALA A 58 -5.04 -7.11 -3.43
CA ALA A 58 -6.37 -7.64 -3.20
C ALA A 58 -6.91 -7.20 -1.83
N ARG A 59 -8.19 -6.83 -1.80
CA ARG A 59 -8.89 -6.37 -0.59
C ARG A 59 -8.32 -5.10 0.04
N ALA A 60 -7.50 -4.33 -0.70
CA ALA A 60 -7.23 -2.95 -0.34
C ALA A 60 -8.56 -2.19 -0.24
N ILE A 61 -8.69 -1.39 0.81
CA ILE A 61 -9.91 -0.62 1.10
C ILE A 61 -9.77 0.84 0.67
N ALA A 62 -8.54 1.31 0.42
CA ALA A 62 -8.28 2.65 -0.09
C ALA A 62 -6.89 2.76 -0.73
N PHE A 63 -6.77 3.74 -1.63
CA PHE A 63 -5.53 4.22 -2.22
C PHE A 63 -5.45 5.73 -2.01
N ARG A 64 -4.39 6.22 -1.35
CA ARG A 64 -4.29 7.62 -0.91
C ARG A 64 -3.02 8.29 -1.40
N ARG A 65 -3.12 9.56 -1.78
CA ARG A 65 -1.99 10.48 -1.90
C ARG A 65 -1.96 11.33 -0.63
N VAL A 66 -0.83 11.28 0.08
CA VAL A 66 -0.60 11.98 1.35
C VAL A 66 0.56 12.95 1.14
#